data_AF-A0A4W2BPN5-F1
#
_entry.id   AF-A0A4W2BPN5-F1
#
_cell.length_a   1.000
_cell.length_b   1.000
_cell.length_c   1.000
_cell.angle_alpha   90.00
_cell.angle_beta   90.00
_cell.angle_gamma   90.00
#
_symmetry.space_group_name_H-M   'P 1'
#
loop_
_entity.id
_entity.type
_entity.pdbx_description
1 polymer ?
#
loop_
_entity_poly.entity_id
_entity_poly.type
_entity_poly.pdbx_seq_one_letter_code
_entity_poly.pdbx_strand_id
1 'polypeptide(L)'
;MRVLLGTLWLTLACSSVHATLSKSDAKKAASKTLQEKTQVSGKPAQERGLVVTDLRAEDVVLEHRSYCSAKAHRKHFAGDVLGYITPWNRHGYDVAKIFGGKFTHVAPVWLQLRRHGREMFEVTGLDDVDQGWLRAVRKQAKGLRIVPRLRFEDWTYEDFDSVLDNEDEIEELSRTVVQVAKSQHFDGLVVEVWNQLLVQKHAGLIHLLTHMAEALHQARLLVFLVIPPAVAPGLSLLRIELPEPWSMVD
;
A
#
# COMPACT_ATOMS: atom_id res chain seq x y z
N MET A 1 -16.42 75.04 34.00
CA MET A 1 -15.14 74.43 33.60
C MET A 1 -14.78 73.20 34.46
N ARG A 2 -15.64 72.18 34.51
CA ARG A 2 -15.31 70.88 35.15
C ARG A 2 -15.65 69.66 34.29
N VAL A 3 -16.47 69.85 33.26
CA VAL A 3 -16.89 68.76 32.33
C VAL A 3 -15.94 68.64 31.13
N LEU A 4 -15.22 69.70 30.74
CA LEU A 4 -14.19 69.66 29.69
C LEU A 4 -12.86 69.06 30.15
N LEU A 5 -12.66 68.88 31.46
CA LEU A 5 -11.45 68.25 32.00
C LEU A 5 -11.56 66.72 32.07
N GLY A 6 -12.77 66.17 32.21
CA GLY A 6 -13.00 64.72 32.29
C GLY A 6 -12.85 63.99 30.97
N THR A 7 -13.14 64.65 29.84
CA THR A 7 -13.02 64.07 28.50
C THR A 7 -11.58 64.09 27.97
N LEU A 8 -10.71 64.96 28.49
CA LEU A 8 -9.29 65.00 28.13
C LEU A 8 -8.47 63.89 28.84
N TRP A 9 -8.96 63.37 29.96
CA TRP A 9 -8.30 62.29 30.70
C TRP A 9 -8.64 60.89 30.15
N LEU A 10 -9.80 60.71 29.52
CA LEU A 10 -10.16 59.43 28.90
C LEU A 10 -9.44 59.17 27.56
N THR A 11 -9.02 60.23 26.86
CA THR A 11 -8.26 60.12 25.60
C THR A 11 -6.75 59.97 25.81
N LEU A 12 -6.23 60.31 27.00
CA LEU A 12 -4.82 60.11 27.36
C LEU A 12 -4.51 58.71 27.91
N ALA A 13 -5.52 57.96 28.38
CA ALA A 13 -5.34 56.63 28.96
C ALA A 13 -5.34 55.48 27.93
N CYS A 14 -5.62 55.76 26.65
CA CYS A 14 -5.66 54.74 25.59
C CYS A 14 -4.42 54.71 24.67
N SER A 15 -3.36 55.46 24.98
CA SER A 15 -2.20 55.60 24.09
C SER A 15 -0.87 55.26 24.77
N SER A 16 -0.76 54.08 25.40
CA SER A 16 0.55 53.48 25.68
C SER A 16 0.46 52.02 26.13
N VAL A 17 -0.15 51.17 25.30
CA VAL A 17 0.30 49.76 25.23
C VAL A 17 1.17 49.64 23.99
N HIS A 18 2.44 50.04 24.11
CA HIS A 18 3.46 49.52 23.21
C HIS A 18 3.65 48.04 23.57
N ALA A 19 2.82 47.17 22.98
CA ALA A 19 3.23 45.80 22.80
C ALA A 19 4.51 45.87 21.97
N THR A 20 5.64 45.52 22.57
CA THR A 20 6.91 45.37 21.86
C THR A 20 6.79 44.14 20.97
N LEU A 21 6.16 44.33 19.80
CA LEU A 21 6.42 43.52 18.62
C LEU A 21 7.91 43.71 18.32
N SER A 22 8.74 42.87 18.95
CA SER A 22 10.08 42.60 18.46
C SER A 22 9.95 42.44 16.96
N LYS A 23 10.72 43.23 16.19
CA LYS A 23 10.88 42.96 14.76
C LYS A 23 11.46 41.55 14.68
N SER A 24 10.60 40.56 14.49
CA SER A 24 11.01 39.28 13.98
C SER A 24 11.68 39.61 12.67
N ASP A 25 12.99 39.44 12.60
CA ASP A 25 13.76 39.55 11.37
C ASP A 25 13.02 38.75 10.30
N ALA A 26 12.29 39.42 9.41
CA ALA A 26 11.71 38.80 8.23
C ALA A 26 12.80 38.17 7.34
N LYS A 27 14.07 38.53 7.57
CA LYS A 27 15.25 37.89 6.99
C LYS A 27 15.62 36.54 7.61
N LYS A 28 15.13 36.18 8.81
CA LYS A 28 15.38 34.87 9.44
C LYS A 28 14.26 33.86 9.16
N ALA A 29 13.12 34.34 8.66
CA ALA A 29 11.97 33.53 8.25
C ALA A 29 11.96 33.17 6.75
N ALA A 30 12.98 33.56 5.99
CA ALA A 30 13.35 32.85 4.76
C ALA A 30 13.99 31.52 5.17
N SER A 31 13.15 30.60 5.64
CA SER A 31 13.49 29.20 5.84
C SER A 31 14.32 28.74 4.64
N LYS A 32 15.52 28.22 4.88
CA LYS A 32 16.41 27.72 3.83
C LYS A 32 15.67 26.64 3.04
N THR A 33 15.02 27.02 1.93
CA THR A 33 14.50 26.05 0.98
C THR A 33 15.69 25.25 0.47
N LEU A 34 15.72 23.97 0.84
CA LEU A 34 16.76 23.06 0.41
C LEU A 34 16.73 22.94 -1.12
N GLN A 35 17.90 22.85 -1.74
CA GLN A 35 17.99 22.73 -3.18
C GLN A 35 17.54 21.33 -3.62
N GLU A 36 16.88 21.25 -4.77
CA GLU A 36 16.44 20.00 -5.38
C GLU A 36 16.96 19.88 -6.81
N LYS A 37 17.48 18.72 -7.20
CA LYS A 37 17.76 18.43 -8.60
C LYS A 37 16.48 17.99 -9.31
N THR A 38 16.21 18.59 -10.46
CA THR A 38 15.11 18.20 -11.36
C THR A 38 15.56 17.26 -12.47
N GLN A 39 16.88 17.19 -12.73
CA GLN A 39 17.45 16.37 -13.79
C GLN A 39 17.72 14.93 -13.32
N VAL A 40 17.49 13.99 -14.23
CA VAL A 40 17.86 12.58 -14.05
C VAL A 40 19.37 12.39 -14.09
N SER A 41 19.85 11.31 -13.49
CA SER A 41 21.28 10.98 -13.43
C SER A 41 21.70 9.98 -14.50
N GLY A 42 22.97 10.03 -14.91
CA GLY A 42 23.58 9.00 -15.76
C GLY A 42 23.95 7.71 -15.01
N LYS A 43 24.02 7.76 -13.67
CA LYS A 43 24.39 6.61 -12.82
C LYS A 43 23.39 6.42 -11.67
N PRO A 44 23.15 5.18 -11.22
CA PRO A 44 22.28 4.90 -10.08
C PRO A 44 22.94 5.35 -8.76
N ALA A 45 22.14 5.53 -7.70
CA ALA A 45 22.62 6.04 -6.41
C ALA A 45 23.76 5.21 -5.81
N GLN A 46 23.75 3.89 -6.02
CA GLN A 46 24.77 2.94 -5.58
C GLN A 46 26.15 3.23 -6.21
N GLU A 47 26.20 3.75 -7.44
CA GLU A 47 27.43 4.08 -8.15
C GLU A 47 27.87 5.54 -7.92
N ARG A 48 27.14 6.27 -7.08
CA ARG A 48 27.33 7.70 -6.80
C ARG A 48 27.78 7.98 -5.36
N GLY A 49 27.98 6.95 -4.56
CA GLY A 49 28.34 7.10 -3.14
C GLY A 49 27.21 7.69 -2.29
N LEU A 50 25.95 7.53 -2.70
CA LEU A 50 24.78 8.09 -1.99
C LEU A 50 24.16 7.12 -0.97
N VAL A 51 24.58 5.85 -0.98
CA VAL A 51 24.12 4.84 -0.02
C VAL A 51 25.12 4.83 1.15
N VAL A 52 24.85 5.66 2.15
CA VAL A 52 25.75 5.91 3.29
C VAL A 52 24.99 5.79 4.62
N THR A 53 25.72 5.52 5.70
CA THR A 53 25.16 5.47 7.06
C THR A 53 25.03 6.86 7.69
N ASP A 54 25.92 7.78 7.36
CA ASP A 54 25.90 9.17 7.83
C ASP A 54 25.09 10.04 6.85
N LEU A 55 23.76 9.98 6.96
CA LEU A 55 22.84 10.59 6.03
C LEU A 55 22.49 12.04 6.43
N ARG A 56 22.57 12.97 5.47
CA ARG A 56 22.15 14.36 5.66
C ARG A 56 20.83 14.66 4.97
N ALA A 57 19.97 15.44 5.62
CA ALA A 57 18.69 15.86 5.05
C ALA A 57 18.86 16.63 3.73
N GLU A 58 19.90 17.47 3.65
CA GLU A 58 20.19 18.25 2.45
C GLU A 58 20.49 17.37 1.23
N ASP A 59 21.23 16.27 1.43
CA ASP A 59 21.60 15.35 0.35
C ASP A 59 20.38 14.56 -0.15
N VAL A 60 19.49 14.16 0.77
CA VAL A 60 18.23 13.49 0.40
C VAL A 60 17.36 14.41 -0.45
N VAL A 61 17.10 15.63 0.02
CA VAL A 61 16.26 16.59 -0.71
C VAL A 61 16.89 16.94 -2.06
N LEU A 62 18.21 17.12 -2.10
CA LEU A 62 18.93 17.39 -3.34
C LEU A 62 18.80 16.25 -4.36
N GLU A 63 18.86 14.99 -3.93
CA GLU A 63 19.05 13.85 -4.82
C GLU A 63 17.81 12.98 -5.06
N HIS A 64 16.75 13.09 -4.23
CA HIS A 64 15.61 12.15 -4.23
C HIS A 64 14.91 11.99 -5.60
N ARG A 65 14.88 13.04 -6.42
CA ARG A 65 14.28 13.03 -7.77
C ARG A 65 15.26 12.61 -8.88
N SER A 66 16.56 12.59 -8.60
CA SER A 66 17.63 12.37 -9.60
C SER A 66 17.93 10.89 -9.83
N TYR A 67 16.92 10.11 -10.20
CA TYR A 67 17.08 8.68 -10.52
C TYR A 67 17.84 8.46 -11.85
N CYS A 68 18.36 7.25 -12.05
CA CYS A 68 19.04 6.88 -13.30
C CYS A 68 18.05 6.39 -14.36
N SER A 69 17.64 7.29 -15.26
CA SER A 69 16.67 6.97 -16.31
C SER A 69 17.16 5.86 -17.25
N ALA A 70 18.45 5.89 -17.64
CA ALA A 70 19.07 4.87 -18.50
C ALA A 70 19.02 3.43 -17.92
N LYS A 71 18.89 3.30 -16.60
CA LYS A 71 18.78 2.01 -15.88
C LYS A 71 17.43 1.85 -15.17
N ALA A 72 16.40 2.64 -15.54
CA ALA A 72 15.08 2.61 -14.90
C ALA A 72 14.36 1.26 -15.06
N HIS A 73 14.56 0.56 -16.18
CA HIS A 73 13.96 -0.76 -16.43
C HIS A 73 14.85 -1.93 -16.02
N ARG A 74 16.08 -1.68 -15.54
CA ARG A 74 17.00 -2.74 -15.12
C ARG A 74 16.75 -3.14 -13.68
N LYS A 75 16.42 -4.40 -13.45
CA LYS A 75 16.37 -4.98 -12.11
C LYS A 75 17.78 -5.25 -11.59
N HIS A 76 18.06 -4.80 -10.37
CA HIS A 76 19.36 -5.01 -9.68
C HIS A 76 19.25 -5.97 -8.47
N PHE A 77 18.04 -6.46 -8.20
CA PHE A 77 17.75 -7.43 -7.16
C PHE A 77 17.32 -8.74 -7.83
N ALA A 78 17.87 -9.87 -7.39
CA ALA A 78 17.63 -11.15 -8.04
C ALA A 78 16.22 -11.70 -7.73
N GLY A 79 15.79 -11.62 -6.47
CA GLY A 79 14.53 -12.19 -6.00
C GLY A 79 13.28 -11.46 -6.50
N ASP A 80 12.12 -12.02 -6.21
CA ASP A 80 10.83 -11.43 -6.61
C ASP A 80 10.55 -10.10 -5.90
N VAL A 81 9.89 -9.20 -6.61
CA VAL A 81 9.55 -7.86 -6.13
C VAL A 81 8.10 -7.57 -6.46
N LEU A 82 7.28 -7.47 -5.41
CA LEU A 82 5.87 -7.09 -5.48
C LEU A 82 5.73 -5.62 -5.08
N GLY A 83 5.12 -4.80 -5.94
CA GLY A 83 4.81 -3.39 -5.65
C GLY A 83 3.32 -3.14 -5.46
N TYR A 84 2.91 -2.60 -4.32
CA TYR A 84 1.53 -2.15 -4.09
C TYR A 84 1.27 -0.78 -4.74
N ILE A 85 0.07 -0.61 -5.29
CA ILE A 85 -0.35 0.62 -5.96
C ILE A 85 -1.72 1.02 -5.44
N THR A 86 -1.86 2.24 -4.93
CA THR A 86 -3.09 2.68 -4.27
C THR A 86 -3.75 3.85 -5.00
N PRO A 87 -5.09 3.88 -5.10
CA PRO A 87 -5.81 5.01 -5.73
C PRO A 87 -5.58 6.36 -5.06
N TRP A 88 -5.41 6.38 -3.73
CA TRP A 88 -5.18 7.60 -2.95
C TRP A 88 -3.75 8.15 -3.05
N ASN A 89 -2.80 7.38 -3.60
CA ASN A 89 -1.46 7.86 -3.94
C ASN A 89 -1.18 7.64 -5.42
N ARG A 90 -1.81 8.47 -6.26
CA ARG A 90 -1.79 8.37 -7.72
C ARG A 90 -0.39 8.33 -8.33
N HIS A 91 0.62 8.87 -7.66
CA HIS A 91 2.00 8.80 -8.13
C HIS A 91 2.49 7.35 -8.32
N GLY A 92 1.95 6.38 -7.57
CA GLY A 92 2.26 4.96 -7.73
C GLY A 92 1.98 4.42 -9.14
N TYR A 93 0.96 4.92 -9.83
CA TYR A 93 0.64 4.53 -11.20
C TYR A 93 1.72 4.96 -12.18
N ASP A 94 2.32 6.14 -11.97
CA ASP A 94 3.43 6.65 -12.77
C ASP A 94 4.72 5.90 -12.47
N VAL A 95 5.01 5.66 -11.19
CA VAL A 95 6.15 4.85 -10.73
C VAL A 95 6.14 3.47 -11.36
N ALA A 96 4.98 2.80 -11.40
CA ALA A 96 4.84 1.48 -12.01
C ALA A 96 5.08 1.47 -13.53
N LYS A 97 4.75 2.55 -14.24
CA LYS A 97 5.10 2.72 -15.66
C LYS A 97 6.62 2.89 -15.79
N ILE A 98 7.18 3.91 -15.13
CA ILE A 98 8.59 4.31 -15.25
C ILE A 98 9.54 3.17 -14.85
N PHE A 99 9.24 2.48 -13.75
CA PHE A 99 10.13 1.48 -13.13
C PHE A 99 9.61 0.05 -13.26
N GLY A 100 8.61 -0.21 -14.09
CA GLY A 100 7.93 -1.51 -14.18
C GLY A 100 8.87 -2.69 -14.38
N GLY A 101 9.98 -2.50 -15.11
CA GLY A 101 11.01 -3.55 -15.34
C GLY A 101 11.79 -3.98 -14.09
N LYS A 102 11.61 -3.29 -12.96
CA LYS A 102 12.20 -3.67 -11.66
C LYS A 102 11.28 -4.58 -10.83
N PHE A 103 9.99 -4.65 -11.18
CA PHE A 103 9.00 -5.45 -10.48
C PHE A 103 8.79 -6.78 -11.20
N THR A 104 8.54 -7.84 -10.44
CA THR A 104 8.00 -9.09 -11.00
C THR A 104 6.48 -9.07 -10.97
N HIS A 105 5.90 -8.41 -9.96
CA HIS A 105 4.48 -8.29 -9.75
C HIS A 105 4.11 -6.88 -9.30
N VAL A 106 2.91 -6.42 -9.66
CA VAL A 106 2.26 -5.26 -9.03
C VAL A 106 0.90 -5.65 -8.49
N ALA A 107 0.56 -5.15 -7.32
CA ALA A 107 -0.72 -5.37 -6.64
C ALA A 107 -1.49 -4.05 -6.49
N PRO A 108 -2.30 -3.68 -7.47
CA PRO A 108 -3.25 -2.59 -7.29
C PRO A 108 -4.25 -2.88 -6.16
N VAL A 109 -4.54 -1.86 -5.36
CA VAL A 109 -5.38 -1.94 -4.16
C VAL A 109 -6.76 -1.42 -4.49
N TRP A 110 -7.55 -2.26 -5.16
CA TRP A 110 -8.89 -1.90 -5.66
C TRP A 110 -10.00 -2.78 -5.10
N LEU A 111 -9.73 -4.08 -4.96
CA LEU A 111 -10.80 -5.06 -4.86
C LEU A 111 -11.14 -5.40 -3.42
N GLN A 112 -12.43 -5.58 -3.17
CA GLN A 112 -12.94 -6.15 -1.93
C GLN A 112 -13.87 -7.30 -2.24
N LEU A 113 -13.85 -8.33 -1.41
CA LEU A 113 -14.78 -9.45 -1.44
C LEU A 113 -15.82 -9.24 -0.35
N ARG A 114 -17.09 -9.16 -0.76
CA ARG A 114 -18.24 -9.01 0.13
C ARG A 114 -19.15 -10.23 0.03
N ARG A 115 -19.86 -10.50 1.11
CA ARG A 115 -20.93 -11.51 1.16
C ARG A 115 -22.25 -10.80 1.42
N HIS A 116 -23.25 -11.09 0.60
CA HIS A 116 -24.61 -10.51 0.72
C HIS A 116 -25.63 -11.50 1.29
N GLY A 117 -25.25 -12.77 1.39
CA GLY A 117 -26.06 -13.85 1.95
C GLY A 117 -25.48 -15.19 1.52
N ARG A 118 -26.27 -16.27 1.72
CA ARG A 118 -25.86 -17.63 1.36
C ARG A 118 -25.53 -17.73 -0.12
N GLU A 119 -24.33 -18.20 -0.44
CA GLU A 119 -23.84 -18.41 -1.82
C GLU A 119 -23.94 -17.14 -2.68
N MET A 120 -23.91 -15.96 -2.06
CA MET A 120 -23.99 -14.65 -2.73
C MET A 120 -22.75 -13.83 -2.40
N PHE A 121 -21.72 -14.01 -3.22
CA PHE A 121 -20.46 -13.28 -3.11
C PHE A 121 -20.35 -12.23 -4.22
N GLU A 122 -19.74 -11.10 -3.90
CA GLU A 122 -19.47 -10.04 -4.86
C GLU A 122 -18.04 -9.53 -4.70
N VAL A 123 -17.35 -9.32 -5.83
CA VAL A 123 -16.10 -8.54 -5.84
C VAL A 123 -16.43 -7.09 -6.22
N THR A 124 -16.29 -6.19 -5.26
CA THR A 124 -16.49 -4.75 -5.45
C THR A 124 -15.17 -4.04 -5.78
N GLY A 125 -15.26 -2.73 -6.07
CA GLY A 125 -14.11 -1.89 -6.42
C GLY A 125 -13.65 -2.01 -7.87
N LEU A 126 -14.45 -2.64 -8.74
CA LEU A 126 -14.15 -2.80 -10.16
C LEU A 126 -14.14 -1.47 -10.93
N ASP A 127 -14.85 -0.46 -10.45
CA ASP A 127 -14.86 0.88 -11.07
C ASP A 127 -13.49 1.59 -10.97
N ASP A 128 -12.62 1.18 -10.04
CA ASP A 128 -11.25 1.69 -9.90
C ASP A 128 -10.26 1.02 -10.88
N VAL A 129 -10.68 -0.02 -11.60
CA VAL A 129 -9.84 -0.75 -12.54
C VAL A 129 -9.58 0.07 -13.80
N ASP A 130 -8.39 0.68 -13.87
CA ASP A 130 -7.96 1.42 -15.05
C ASP A 130 -7.37 0.49 -16.13
N GLN A 131 -8.23 0.07 -17.07
CA GLN A 131 -7.86 -0.75 -18.22
C GLN A 131 -6.81 -0.10 -19.13
N GLY A 132 -6.75 1.23 -19.20
CA GLY A 132 -5.73 1.96 -19.94
C GLY A 132 -4.37 1.82 -19.28
N TRP A 133 -4.33 1.98 -17.96
CA TRP A 133 -3.13 1.79 -17.16
C TRP A 133 -2.62 0.34 -17.20
N LEU A 134 -3.49 -0.66 -17.08
CA LEU A 134 -3.12 -2.09 -17.21
C LEU A 134 -2.37 -2.35 -18.53
N ARG A 135 -2.91 -1.86 -19.65
CA ARG A 135 -2.24 -1.97 -20.97
C ARG A 135 -0.91 -1.23 -21.00
N ALA A 136 -0.84 -0.03 -20.43
CA ALA A 136 0.36 0.79 -20.43
C ALA A 136 1.51 0.12 -19.65
N VAL A 137 1.26 -0.42 -18.45
CA VAL A 137 2.32 -1.05 -17.63
C VAL A 137 2.80 -2.36 -18.24
N ARG A 138 1.90 -3.20 -18.77
CA ARG A 138 2.28 -4.43 -19.48
C ARG A 138 3.13 -4.13 -20.73
N LYS A 139 2.82 -3.04 -21.44
CA LYS A 139 3.60 -2.60 -22.60
C LYS A 139 5.02 -2.16 -22.21
N GLN A 140 5.17 -1.45 -21.10
CA GLN A 140 6.47 -0.95 -20.65
C GLN A 140 7.34 -2.02 -19.97
N ALA A 141 6.73 -2.99 -19.30
CA ALA A 141 7.42 -4.05 -18.59
C ALA A 141 6.91 -5.43 -19.04
N LYS A 142 7.56 -5.99 -20.07
CA LYS A 142 7.24 -7.34 -20.54
C LYS A 142 7.47 -8.36 -19.43
N GLY A 143 6.47 -9.20 -19.18
CA GLY A 143 6.50 -10.22 -18.12
C GLY A 143 6.10 -9.71 -16.74
N LEU A 144 5.79 -8.42 -16.57
CA LEU A 144 5.19 -7.91 -15.34
C LEU A 144 3.79 -8.52 -15.15
N ARG A 145 3.55 -9.09 -13.98
CA ARG A 145 2.27 -9.70 -13.61
C ARG A 145 1.47 -8.74 -12.73
N ILE A 146 0.17 -8.63 -13.01
CA ILE A 146 -0.75 -7.76 -12.28
C ILE A 146 -1.65 -8.64 -11.42
N VAL A 147 -1.48 -8.50 -10.12
CA VAL A 147 -2.10 -9.35 -9.09
C VAL A 147 -2.83 -8.48 -8.07
N PRO A 148 -4.00 -7.91 -8.40
CA PRO A 148 -4.70 -6.99 -7.52
C PRO A 148 -4.96 -7.58 -6.13
N ARG A 149 -4.95 -6.71 -5.13
CA ARG A 149 -5.25 -7.09 -3.76
C ARG A 149 -6.76 -7.30 -3.61
N LEU A 150 -7.15 -8.48 -3.14
CA LEU A 150 -8.52 -8.81 -2.76
C LEU A 150 -8.61 -8.86 -1.24
N ARG A 151 -9.34 -7.91 -0.65
CA ARG A 151 -9.57 -7.86 0.80
C ARG A 151 -10.97 -8.31 1.14
N PHE A 152 -11.13 -9.16 2.14
CA PHE A 152 -12.45 -9.50 2.68
C PHE A 152 -12.97 -8.26 3.44
N GLU A 153 -14.14 -7.74 3.06
CA GLU A 153 -14.70 -6.48 3.61
C GLU A 153 -16.15 -6.68 4.07
N ASP A 154 -16.47 -6.09 5.21
CA ASP A 154 -17.78 -6.19 5.87
C ASP A 154 -18.18 -7.61 6.29
N TRP A 155 -17.21 -8.53 6.43
CA TRP A 155 -17.43 -9.88 6.95
C TRP A 155 -17.60 -9.89 8.47
N THR A 156 -18.66 -10.53 8.94
CA THR A 156 -18.88 -10.82 10.36
C THR A 156 -18.27 -12.16 10.78
N TYR A 157 -18.24 -12.44 12.08
CA TYR A 157 -17.81 -13.74 12.58
C TYR A 157 -18.73 -14.86 12.07
N GLU A 158 -20.04 -14.61 12.06
CA GLU A 158 -21.07 -15.53 11.57
C GLU A 158 -20.92 -15.79 10.07
N ASP A 159 -20.49 -14.79 9.29
CA ASP A 159 -20.19 -15.00 7.87
C ASP A 159 -19.06 -16.00 7.69
N PHE A 160 -17.94 -15.80 8.39
CA PHE A 160 -16.84 -16.76 8.34
C PHE A 160 -17.28 -18.13 8.85
N ASP A 161 -18.00 -18.22 9.98
CA ASP A 161 -18.47 -19.50 10.52
C ASP A 161 -19.30 -20.28 9.49
N SER A 162 -20.26 -19.61 8.85
CA SER A 162 -21.15 -20.23 7.87
C SER A 162 -20.49 -20.60 6.54
N VAL A 163 -19.42 -19.90 6.15
CA VAL A 163 -18.67 -20.19 4.90
C VAL A 163 -17.62 -21.26 5.14
N LEU A 164 -16.85 -21.17 6.22
CA LEU A 164 -15.70 -22.06 6.46
C LEU A 164 -16.12 -23.52 6.71
N ASP A 165 -17.36 -23.75 7.16
CA ASP A 165 -17.91 -25.09 7.43
C ASP A 165 -18.80 -25.62 6.29
N ASN A 166 -18.84 -24.96 5.13
CA ASN A 166 -19.72 -25.32 4.00
C ASN A 166 -18.99 -25.30 2.64
N GLU A 167 -18.79 -26.49 2.06
CA GLU A 167 -18.09 -26.64 0.77
C GLU A 167 -18.78 -25.92 -0.41
N ASP A 168 -20.12 -25.87 -0.43
CA ASP A 168 -20.85 -25.19 -1.51
C ASP A 168 -20.58 -23.67 -1.48
N GLU A 169 -20.47 -23.10 -0.28
CA GLU A 169 -20.12 -21.68 -0.09
C GLU A 169 -18.66 -21.40 -0.50
N ILE A 170 -17.73 -22.29 -0.13
CA ILE A 170 -16.31 -22.18 -0.50
C ILE A 170 -16.13 -22.26 -2.03
N GLU A 171 -16.84 -23.18 -2.70
CA GLU A 171 -16.84 -23.33 -4.15
C GLU A 171 -17.43 -22.09 -4.83
N GLU A 172 -18.58 -21.58 -4.38
CA GLU A 172 -19.20 -20.38 -4.95
C GLU A 172 -18.30 -19.14 -4.81
N LEU A 173 -17.69 -18.96 -3.64
CA LEU A 173 -16.72 -17.90 -3.38
C LEU A 173 -15.54 -18.00 -4.36
N SER A 174 -14.93 -19.19 -4.44
CA SER A 174 -13.78 -19.44 -5.30
C SER A 174 -14.11 -19.17 -6.76
N ARG A 175 -15.29 -19.59 -7.22
CA ARG A 175 -15.78 -19.37 -8.59
C ARG A 175 -15.98 -17.90 -8.89
N THR A 176 -16.59 -17.15 -7.96
CA THR A 176 -16.80 -15.70 -8.08
C THR A 176 -15.47 -14.97 -8.25
N VAL A 177 -14.49 -15.30 -7.42
CA VAL A 177 -13.14 -14.71 -7.45
C VAL A 177 -12.41 -15.03 -8.77
N VAL A 178 -12.45 -16.29 -9.22
CA VAL A 178 -11.84 -16.72 -10.50
C VAL A 178 -12.49 -16.01 -11.69
N GLN A 179 -13.82 -15.88 -11.71
CA GLN A 179 -14.55 -15.23 -12.79
C GLN A 179 -14.13 -13.77 -12.94
N VAL A 180 -14.04 -13.04 -11.82
CA VAL A 180 -13.61 -11.64 -11.81
C VAL A 180 -12.17 -11.51 -12.30
N ALA A 181 -11.24 -12.32 -11.79
CA ALA A 181 -9.84 -12.29 -12.21
C ALA A 181 -9.68 -12.55 -13.72
N LYS A 182 -10.42 -13.52 -14.28
CA LYS A 182 -10.40 -13.82 -15.71
C LYS A 182 -11.01 -12.70 -16.55
N SER A 183 -12.17 -12.18 -16.15
CA SER A 183 -12.87 -11.12 -16.89
C SER A 183 -12.08 -9.83 -16.98
N GLN A 184 -11.31 -9.50 -15.93
CA GLN A 184 -10.47 -8.30 -15.89
C GLN A 184 -9.04 -8.53 -16.41
N HIS A 185 -8.72 -9.75 -16.86
CA HIS A 185 -7.40 -10.14 -17.35
C HIS A 185 -6.27 -9.88 -16.33
N PHE A 186 -6.51 -10.21 -15.07
CA PHE A 186 -5.48 -10.25 -14.04
C PHE A 186 -4.65 -11.54 -14.16
N ASP A 187 -3.42 -11.50 -13.68
CA ASP A 187 -2.53 -12.68 -13.65
C ASP A 187 -2.68 -13.48 -12.35
N GLY A 188 -3.50 -13.00 -11.42
CA GLY A 188 -3.68 -13.57 -10.10
C GLY A 188 -4.20 -12.55 -9.09
N LEU A 189 -4.12 -12.89 -7.81
CA LEU A 189 -4.61 -12.05 -6.71
C LEU A 189 -3.69 -12.12 -5.49
N VAL A 190 -3.68 -11.02 -4.73
CA VAL A 190 -3.09 -10.97 -3.39
C VAL A 190 -4.23 -10.94 -2.37
N VAL A 191 -4.46 -12.05 -1.67
CA VAL A 191 -5.57 -12.21 -0.72
C VAL A 191 -5.18 -11.64 0.65
N GLU A 192 -6.02 -10.76 1.19
CA GLU A 192 -5.86 -10.17 2.52
C GLU A 192 -7.06 -10.54 3.40
N VAL A 193 -6.89 -11.58 4.22
CA VAL A 193 -7.92 -12.10 5.14
C VAL A 193 -7.36 -12.59 6.49
N TRP A 194 -6.07 -12.92 6.57
CA TRP A 194 -5.49 -13.63 7.72
C TRP A 194 -5.75 -12.98 9.08
N ASN A 195 -5.62 -11.66 9.16
CA ASN A 195 -5.75 -10.92 10.43
C ASN A 195 -7.20 -10.56 10.78
N GLN A 196 -8.19 -11.07 10.04
CA GLN A 196 -9.60 -10.79 10.30
C GLN A 196 -10.26 -11.81 11.23
N LEU A 197 -9.58 -12.93 11.48
CA LEU A 197 -10.09 -14.04 12.28
C LEU A 197 -9.24 -14.32 13.51
N LEU A 198 -9.87 -14.93 14.50
CA LEU A 198 -9.20 -15.47 15.68
C LEU A 198 -8.53 -16.82 15.34
N VAL A 199 -7.47 -17.15 16.07
CA VAL A 199 -6.59 -18.31 15.79
C VAL A 199 -7.35 -19.64 15.69
N GLN A 200 -8.41 -19.85 16.48
CA GLN A 200 -9.18 -21.09 16.46
C GLN A 200 -9.90 -21.36 15.12
N LYS A 201 -10.11 -20.34 14.29
CA LYS A 201 -10.72 -20.49 12.96
C LYS A 201 -9.69 -20.68 11.85
N HIS A 202 -8.39 -20.71 12.17
CA HIS A 202 -7.35 -20.84 11.16
C HIS A 202 -7.42 -22.14 10.37
N ALA A 203 -7.87 -23.26 10.96
CA ALA A 203 -8.00 -24.52 10.23
C ALA A 203 -9.01 -24.39 9.07
N GLY A 204 -10.21 -23.89 9.36
CA GLY A 204 -11.22 -23.61 8.33
C GLY A 204 -10.75 -22.55 7.33
N LEU A 205 -10.08 -21.48 7.80
CA LEU A 205 -9.54 -20.46 6.92
C LEU A 205 -8.48 -21.04 5.96
N ILE A 206 -7.59 -21.91 6.44
CA ILE A 206 -6.59 -22.59 5.61
C ILE A 206 -7.28 -23.49 4.57
N HIS A 207 -8.37 -24.18 4.95
CA HIS A 207 -9.16 -24.98 4.02
C HIS A 207 -9.75 -24.12 2.89
N LEU A 208 -10.45 -23.03 3.23
CA LEU A 208 -10.95 -22.04 2.26
C LEU A 208 -9.83 -21.51 1.35
N LEU A 209 -8.71 -21.10 1.92
CA LEU A 209 -7.58 -20.55 1.18
C LEU A 209 -6.95 -21.59 0.24
N THR A 210 -6.89 -22.85 0.66
CA THR A 210 -6.37 -23.96 -0.14
C THR A 210 -7.29 -24.23 -1.32
N HIS A 211 -8.60 -24.34 -1.09
CA HIS A 211 -9.58 -24.52 -2.16
C HIS A 211 -9.59 -23.36 -3.17
N MET A 212 -9.56 -22.12 -2.68
CA MET A 212 -9.46 -20.94 -3.54
C MET A 212 -8.15 -20.93 -4.35
N ALA A 213 -7.03 -21.33 -3.74
CA ALA A 213 -5.75 -21.46 -4.44
C ALA A 213 -5.80 -22.51 -5.54
N GLU A 214 -6.42 -23.66 -5.29
CA GLU A 214 -6.62 -24.71 -6.29
C GLU A 214 -7.47 -24.22 -7.46
N ALA A 215 -8.61 -23.57 -7.19
CA ALA A 215 -9.48 -22.99 -8.22
C ALA A 215 -8.74 -21.94 -9.08
N LEU A 216 -7.95 -21.06 -8.45
CA LEU A 216 -7.11 -20.08 -9.15
C LEU A 216 -6.04 -20.77 -10.01
N HIS A 217 -5.34 -21.78 -9.48
CA HIS A 217 -4.31 -22.51 -10.21
C HIS A 217 -4.89 -23.29 -11.40
N GLN A 218 -6.06 -23.92 -11.26
CA GLN A 218 -6.76 -24.58 -12.37
C GLN A 218 -7.09 -23.58 -13.49
N ALA A 219 -7.38 -22.33 -13.13
CA ALA A 219 -7.56 -21.22 -14.07
C ALA A 219 -6.25 -20.58 -14.57
N ARG A 220 -5.08 -21.11 -14.18
CA ARG A 220 -3.73 -20.56 -14.47
C ARG A 220 -3.50 -19.15 -13.92
N LEU A 221 -4.12 -18.85 -12.78
CA LEU A 221 -3.96 -17.59 -12.05
C LEU A 221 -3.05 -17.82 -10.84
N LEU A 222 -2.30 -16.79 -10.47
CA LEU A 222 -1.45 -16.79 -9.27
C LEU A 222 -2.27 -16.44 -8.02
N VAL A 223 -1.80 -16.92 -6.88
CA VAL A 223 -2.35 -16.55 -5.58
C VAL A 223 -1.22 -16.22 -4.61
N PHE A 224 -1.40 -15.12 -3.89
CA PHE A 224 -0.53 -14.70 -2.79
C PHE A 224 -1.39 -14.46 -1.56
N LEU A 225 -0.82 -14.64 -0.39
CA LEU A 225 -1.49 -14.40 0.89
C LEU A 225 -0.73 -13.33 1.68
N VAL A 226 -1.46 -12.32 2.16
CA VAL A 226 -0.93 -11.38 3.14
C VAL A 226 -0.91 -12.07 4.51
N ILE A 227 0.27 -12.20 5.09
CA ILE A 227 0.49 -12.76 6.43
C ILE A 227 1.15 -11.74 7.35
N PRO A 228 0.82 -11.72 8.65
CA PRO A 228 1.51 -10.91 9.64
C PRO A 228 2.96 -11.39 9.83
N PRO A 229 3.83 -10.57 10.43
CA PRO A 229 5.15 -11.03 10.83
C PRO A 229 5.04 -12.20 11.82
N ALA A 230 5.89 -13.21 11.66
CA ALA A 230 5.91 -14.39 12.55
C ALA A 230 6.27 -14.04 14.01
N VAL A 231 6.92 -12.89 14.23
CA VAL A 231 7.24 -12.38 15.57
C VAL A 231 6.58 -11.02 15.72
N ALA A 232 5.71 -10.88 16.72
CA ALA A 232 5.05 -9.63 17.03
C ALA A 232 6.06 -8.58 17.52
N PRO A 233 6.05 -7.35 16.98
CA PRO A 233 6.90 -6.27 17.48
C PRO A 233 6.69 -6.02 18.97
N GLY A 234 7.76 -6.04 19.76
CA GLY A 234 7.72 -5.78 21.20
C GLY A 234 7.60 -7.01 22.11
N LEU A 235 7.37 -8.21 21.56
CA LEU A 235 7.52 -9.46 22.29
C LEU A 235 8.92 -10.05 22.03
N SER A 236 9.78 -10.02 23.04
CA SER A 236 11.00 -10.82 23.05
C SER A 236 10.63 -12.31 23.01
N LEU A 237 10.80 -12.92 21.83
CA LEU A 237 10.80 -14.37 21.60
C LEU A 237 9.70 -15.16 22.34
N LEU A 238 8.44 -14.90 21.99
CA LEU A 238 7.44 -15.98 22.00
C LEU A 238 7.28 -16.42 20.55
N ARG A 239 7.99 -17.50 20.23
CA ARG A 239 7.94 -18.20 18.95
C ARG A 239 6.48 -18.58 18.72
N ILE A 240 5.84 -18.03 17.69
CA ILE A 240 4.60 -18.61 17.18
C ILE A 240 5.05 -19.91 16.50
N GLU A 241 4.87 -21.03 17.18
CA GLU A 241 5.05 -22.34 16.57
C GLU A 241 3.93 -22.52 15.54
N LEU A 242 4.30 -22.39 14.25
CA LEU A 242 3.47 -22.90 13.17
C LEU A 242 3.47 -24.43 13.30
N PRO A 243 2.31 -25.10 13.17
CA PRO A 243 2.30 -26.56 13.12
C PRO A 243 3.13 -27.03 11.92
N GLU A 244 4.10 -27.91 12.18
CA GLU A 244 4.94 -28.58 11.18
C GLU A 244 4.05 -29.33 10.17
N PRO A 245 4.12 -29.02 8.86
CA PRO A 245 3.63 -29.96 7.87
C PRO A 245 4.69 -31.06 7.67
N TRP A 246 4.27 -32.29 7.38
CA TRP A 246 5.10 -33.47 7.06
C TRP A 246 5.53 -34.37 8.24
N SER A 247 4.57 -35.10 8.81
CA SER A 247 4.85 -36.32 9.58
C SER A 247 3.86 -37.45 9.29
N MET A 248 3.43 -37.61 8.03
CA MET A 248 2.67 -38.80 7.60
C MET A 248 2.93 -39.11 6.12
N VAL A 249 4.11 -39.66 5.80
CA VAL A 249 4.29 -40.64 4.72
C VAL A 249 5.47 -41.53 5.11
N ASP A 250 5.17 -42.64 5.80
CA ASP A 250 5.85 -43.92 5.64
C ASP A 250 4.80 -44.91 5.10
#